data_AF-A0A3S5BKH4-F1
#
_entry.id   AF-A0A3S5BKH4-F1
#
_cell.length_a   1.000
_cell.length_b   1.000
_cell.length_c   1.000
_cell.angle_alpha   90.00
_cell.angle_beta   90.00
_cell.angle_gamma   90.00
#
_symmetry.space_group_name_H-M   'P 1'
#
loop_
_entity.id
_entity.type
_entity.pdbx_description
1 polymer ?
#
loop_
_entity_poly.entity_id
_entity_poly.type
_entity_poly.pdbx_seq_one_letter_code
_entity_poly.pdbx_strand_id
1 'polypeptide(L)'
;MVQNLPNVCAFMPHICVHNISATGGSGICCPAPAGYTETCGGNGIGKCSQVYIQADQLPAPELSLDDRMNWPERFFRRMCRCEGNRFGIACEQCWFGWKGQNCDEPERLIRRNIMSFSRRELEMFVDVVKQMPNTPTEYMVLFEADSLHSDPLYKPTWIPANLHY
;
A
#
# COMPACT_ATOMS: atom_id res chain seq x y z
N MET A 1 -12.74 -32.05 6.92
CA MET A 1 -11.38 -31.56 6.62
C MET A 1 -11.51 -30.11 6.21
N VAL A 2 -11.28 -29.17 7.13
CA VAL A 2 -11.22 -27.73 6.83
C VAL A 2 -9.78 -27.46 6.42
N GLN A 3 -9.55 -27.14 5.14
CA GLN A 3 -8.25 -26.72 4.67
C GLN A 3 -7.94 -25.35 5.30
N ASN A 4 -6.88 -25.27 6.10
CA ASN A 4 -6.29 -24.00 6.48
C ASN A 4 -5.77 -23.33 5.20
N LEU A 5 -6.57 -22.45 4.62
CA LEU A 5 -6.11 -21.53 3.59
C LEU A 5 -4.99 -20.67 4.21
N PRO A 6 -3.89 -20.39 3.47
CA PRO A 6 -2.88 -19.45 3.94
C PRO A 6 -3.55 -18.10 4.18
N ASN A 7 -3.37 -17.51 5.36
CA ASN A 7 -3.89 -16.19 5.70
C ASN A 7 -3.49 -15.20 4.59
N VAL A 8 -4.46 -14.74 3.80
CA VAL A 8 -4.23 -13.69 2.81
C VAL A 8 -4.44 -12.37 3.51
N CYS A 9 -3.38 -11.57 3.53
CA CYS A 9 -3.36 -10.23 4.11
C CYS A 9 -3.17 -9.25 2.97
N ALA A 10 -4.03 -8.24 2.88
CA ALA A 10 -3.95 -7.20 1.89
C ALA A 10 -3.62 -5.85 2.54
N PHE A 11 -2.64 -5.13 2.01
CA PHE A 11 -2.24 -3.82 2.51
C PHE A 11 -3.08 -2.72 1.87
N MET A 12 -3.82 -1.99 2.69
CA MET A 12 -4.72 -0.92 2.26
C MET A 12 -4.30 0.40 2.89
N PRO A 13 -4.32 1.53 2.16
CA PRO A 13 -4.14 2.83 2.77
C PRO A 13 -5.25 3.08 3.80
N HIS A 14 -4.88 3.43 5.03
CA HIS A 14 -5.81 3.69 6.13
C HIS A 14 -6.88 4.70 5.72
N ILE A 15 -6.48 5.77 5.03
CA ILE A 15 -7.38 6.81 4.52
C ILE A 15 -8.43 6.30 3.51
N CYS A 16 -8.25 5.11 2.93
CA CYS A 16 -9.10 4.58 1.86
C CYS A 16 -9.93 3.35 2.26
N VAL A 17 -9.79 2.82 3.48
CA VAL A 17 -10.46 1.56 3.87
C VAL A 17 -11.99 1.61 3.79
N HIS A 18 -12.57 2.81 3.89
CA HIS A 18 -14.03 3.03 3.78
C HIS A 18 -14.53 3.06 2.33
N ASN A 19 -13.64 3.19 1.35
CA ASN A 19 -13.98 3.31 -0.06
C ASN A 19 -13.86 1.99 -0.84
N ILE A 20 -13.54 0.87 -0.19
CA ILE A 20 -13.35 -0.39 -0.91
C ILE A 20 -14.66 -0.86 -1.56
N SER A 21 -14.58 -1.25 -2.84
CA SER A 21 -15.76 -1.68 -3.59
C SER A 21 -16.41 -2.95 -3.03
N ALA A 22 -15.59 -3.86 -2.49
CA ALA A 22 -16.05 -5.13 -1.94
C ALA A 22 -17.06 -4.98 -0.77
N THR A 23 -17.03 -3.86 -0.03
CA THR A 23 -18.02 -3.55 1.03
C THR A 23 -19.07 -2.52 0.59
N GLY A 24 -19.23 -2.28 -0.72
CA GLY A 24 -20.16 -1.28 -1.26
C GLY A 24 -19.63 0.15 -1.30
N GLY A 25 -18.33 0.34 -1.10
CA GLY A 25 -17.66 1.64 -1.29
C GLY A 25 -17.48 2.02 -2.77
N SER A 26 -16.97 3.22 -3.01
CA SER A 26 -16.82 3.77 -4.38
C SER A 26 -15.78 3.05 -5.25
N GLY A 27 -14.86 2.29 -4.65
CA GLY A 27 -13.68 1.74 -5.30
C GLY A 27 -12.65 2.81 -5.70
N ILE A 28 -12.70 4.00 -5.11
CA ILE A 28 -11.82 5.13 -5.42
C ILE A 28 -10.95 5.47 -4.21
N CYS A 29 -9.62 5.37 -4.37
CA CYS A 29 -8.63 5.80 -3.39
C CYS A 29 -7.76 6.91 -3.97
N CYS A 30 -8.26 8.14 -3.94
CA CYS A 30 -7.59 9.32 -4.50
C CYS A 30 -7.61 10.50 -3.51
N PRO A 31 -6.90 10.42 -2.38
CA PRO A 31 -6.87 11.52 -1.41
C PRO A 31 -6.18 12.76 -1.98
N ALA A 32 -6.51 13.93 -1.42
CA ALA A 32 -5.76 15.16 -1.65
C ALA A 32 -4.55 15.20 -0.69
N PRO A 33 -3.34 15.54 -1.17
CA PRO A 33 -2.18 15.70 -0.31
C PRO A 33 -2.34 16.92 0.59
N ALA A 34 -1.63 16.94 1.72
CA ALA A 34 -1.72 18.04 2.68
C ALA A 34 -1.40 19.40 2.03
N GLY A 35 -2.30 20.37 2.19
CA GLY A 35 -2.15 21.70 1.61
C GLY A 35 -2.68 21.85 0.16
N TYR A 36 -3.22 20.79 -0.44
CA TYR A 36 -3.84 20.80 -1.75
C TYR A 36 -5.35 20.62 -1.63
N THR A 37 -6.11 21.23 -2.56
CA THR A 37 -7.56 21.03 -2.65
C THR A 37 -7.91 19.96 -3.67
N GLU A 38 -7.05 19.75 -4.66
CA GLU A 38 -7.22 18.74 -5.70
C GLU A 38 -6.77 17.34 -5.24
N THR A 39 -7.55 16.33 -5.60
CA THR A 39 -7.17 14.92 -5.42
C THR A 39 -5.85 14.63 -6.12
N CYS A 40 -4.97 13.84 -5.50
CA CYS A 40 -3.66 13.51 -6.04
C CYS A 40 -2.74 14.72 -6.31
N GLY A 41 -3.06 15.89 -5.74
CA GLY A 41 -2.28 17.12 -5.87
C GLY A 41 -2.55 17.91 -7.16
N GLY A 42 -3.41 17.42 -8.04
CA GLY A 42 -3.80 18.12 -9.27
C GLY A 42 -2.71 18.16 -10.34
N ASN A 43 -2.89 19.08 -11.30
CA ASN A 43 -2.07 19.15 -12.50
C ASN A 43 -0.59 19.40 -12.17
N GLY A 44 0.32 18.59 -12.72
CA GLY A 44 1.75 18.65 -12.43
C GLY A 44 2.21 17.86 -11.20
N ILE A 45 1.29 17.30 -10.41
CA ILE A 45 1.59 16.44 -9.25
C ILE A 45 1.06 15.02 -9.48
N GLY A 46 -0.21 14.91 -9.85
CA GLY A 46 -0.85 13.61 -10.03
C GLY A 46 -2.33 13.72 -10.39
N LYS A 47 -2.91 12.60 -10.81
CA LYS A 47 -4.33 12.53 -11.13
C LYS A 47 -4.97 11.23 -10.69
N CYS A 48 -6.25 11.30 -10.35
CA CYS A 48 -7.05 10.13 -10.03
C CYS A 48 -7.41 9.36 -11.32
N SER A 49 -6.74 8.24 -11.58
CA SER A 49 -6.93 7.44 -12.79
C SER A 49 -7.30 6.00 -12.47
N GLN A 50 -7.78 5.28 -13.49
CA GLN A 50 -7.97 3.84 -13.38
C GLN A 50 -6.65 3.15 -13.05
N VAL A 51 -6.71 2.17 -12.13
CA VAL A 51 -5.55 1.36 -11.78
C VAL A 51 -5.12 0.54 -12.99
N TYR A 52 -3.81 0.33 -13.13
CA TYR A 52 -3.31 -0.62 -14.10
C TYR A 52 -3.50 -2.03 -13.55
N ILE A 53 -4.12 -2.90 -14.34
CA ILE A 53 -4.28 -4.32 -14.03
C ILE A 53 -3.57 -5.15 -15.08
N GLN A 54 -2.94 -6.23 -14.64
CA GLN A 54 -2.39 -7.23 -15.54
C GLN A 54 -3.49 -8.22 -15.90
N ALA A 55 -4.14 -8.00 -17.04
CA ALA A 55 -5.27 -8.79 -17.52
C ALA A 55 -4.85 -10.10 -18.21
N ASP A 56 -3.93 -10.83 -17.59
CA ASP A 56 -3.50 -12.13 -18.10
C ASP A 56 -4.61 -13.17 -17.92
N GLN A 57 -4.65 -14.16 -18.81
CA GLN A 57 -5.58 -15.27 -18.67
C GLN A 57 -5.26 -16.06 -17.40
N LEU A 58 -6.28 -16.24 -16.56
CA LEU A 58 -6.17 -17.03 -15.35
C LEU A 58 -5.95 -18.51 -15.72
N PRO A 59 -4.98 -19.20 -15.08
CA PRO A 59 -4.75 -20.63 -15.30
C PRO A 59 -5.96 -21.51 -15.02
N ALA A 60 -6.86 -21.07 -14.13
CA ALA A 60 -8.06 -21.80 -13.72
C ALA A 60 -9.18 -20.81 -13.36
N PRO A 61 -10.47 -21.10 -13.67
CA PRO A 61 -11.59 -20.20 -13.38
C PRO A 61 -11.75 -19.87 -11.89
N GLU A 62 -11.41 -20.79 -11.00
CA GLU A 62 -11.52 -20.64 -9.54
C GLU A 62 -10.64 -19.51 -9.00
N LEU A 63 -9.52 -19.20 -9.69
CA LEU A 63 -8.65 -18.09 -9.33
C LEU A 63 -9.33 -16.73 -9.52
N SER A 64 -10.44 -16.65 -10.27
CA SER A 64 -11.20 -15.40 -10.39
C SER A 64 -11.81 -14.95 -9.06
N LEU A 65 -11.93 -15.85 -8.08
CA LEU A 65 -12.40 -15.56 -6.73
C LEU A 65 -11.28 -15.08 -5.81
N ASP A 66 -10.02 -15.26 -6.19
CA ASP A 66 -8.86 -14.84 -5.39
C ASP A 66 -8.65 -13.33 -5.52
N ASP A 67 -8.71 -12.64 -4.38
CA ASP A 67 -8.64 -11.18 -4.25
C ASP A 67 -7.36 -10.56 -4.79
N ARG A 68 -6.32 -11.38 -5.02
CA ARG A 68 -5.03 -10.99 -5.60
C ARG A 68 -5.04 -10.98 -7.12
N MET A 69 -6.01 -11.64 -7.76
CA MET A 69 -6.11 -11.60 -9.22
C MET A 69 -6.58 -10.23 -9.68
N ASN A 70 -5.92 -9.70 -10.72
CA ASN A 70 -6.12 -8.32 -11.19
C ASN A 70 -5.95 -7.28 -10.07
N TRP A 71 -5.10 -7.58 -9.08
CA TRP A 71 -4.83 -6.66 -7.97
C TRP A 71 -4.50 -5.24 -8.48
N PRO A 72 -5.08 -4.18 -7.90
CA PRO A 72 -5.96 -4.14 -6.73
C PRO A 72 -7.47 -4.02 -7.05
N GLU A 73 -7.93 -4.40 -8.25
CA GLU A 73 -9.24 -3.99 -8.81
C GLU A 73 -10.46 -4.39 -7.98
N ARG A 74 -10.38 -5.51 -7.24
CA ARG A 74 -11.46 -5.96 -6.34
C ARG A 74 -11.75 -4.95 -5.22
N PHE A 75 -10.74 -4.18 -4.83
CA PHE A 75 -10.84 -3.17 -3.78
C PHE A 75 -10.89 -1.75 -4.33
N PHE A 76 -10.00 -1.43 -5.27
CA PHE A 76 -9.88 -0.09 -5.85
C PHE A 76 -9.73 -0.18 -7.36
N ARG A 77 -10.68 0.44 -8.06
CA ARG A 77 -10.64 0.60 -9.53
C ARG A 77 -9.94 1.89 -9.94
N ARG A 78 -9.86 2.88 -9.03
CA ARG A 78 -9.18 4.16 -9.29
C ARG A 78 -8.26 4.53 -8.13
N MET A 79 -7.04 4.90 -8.45
CA MET A 79 -6.03 5.39 -7.51
C MET A 79 -5.26 6.57 -8.09
N CYS A 80 -4.50 7.28 -7.24
CA CYS A 80 -3.61 8.32 -7.71
C CYS A 80 -2.50 7.77 -8.60
N ARG A 81 -2.34 8.38 -9.79
CA ARG A 81 -1.18 8.20 -10.66
C ARG A 81 -0.37 9.48 -10.66
N CYS A 82 0.79 9.40 -10.04
CA CYS A 82 1.68 10.54 -9.83
C CYS A 82 2.49 10.87 -11.10
N GLU A 83 2.90 12.13 -11.21
CA GLU A 83 3.68 12.64 -12.34
C GLU A 83 5.16 12.78 -11.97
N GLY A 84 6.04 12.56 -12.96
CA GLY A 84 7.49 12.65 -12.76
C GLY A 84 8.00 11.73 -11.65
N ASN A 85 8.76 12.31 -10.72
CA ASN A 85 9.36 11.60 -9.59
C ASN A 85 8.50 11.68 -8.30
N ARG A 86 7.22 12.03 -8.41
CA ARG A 86 6.28 12.02 -7.27
C ARG A 86 5.85 10.59 -6.96
N PHE A 87 5.53 10.32 -5.70
CA PHE A 87 5.08 9.02 -5.19
C PHE A 87 4.15 9.17 -3.98
N GLY A 88 3.70 8.07 -3.38
CA GLY A 88 2.77 8.08 -2.24
C GLY A 88 1.31 7.94 -2.67
N ILE A 89 0.43 7.78 -1.69
CA ILE A 89 -1.00 7.48 -1.92
C ILE A 89 -1.74 8.71 -2.47
N ALA A 90 -1.30 9.90 -2.12
CA ALA A 90 -1.80 11.20 -2.56
C ALA A 90 -0.81 11.95 -3.47
N CYS A 91 0.27 11.30 -3.93
CA CYS A 91 1.39 11.92 -4.65
C CYS A 91 2.22 12.93 -3.82
N GLU A 92 2.24 12.73 -2.50
CA GLU A 92 2.86 13.58 -1.48
C GLU A 92 4.33 13.25 -1.19
N GLN A 93 4.83 12.14 -1.70
CA GLN A 93 6.19 11.65 -1.47
C GLN A 93 7.04 11.77 -2.74
N CYS A 94 8.33 11.49 -2.61
CA CYS A 94 9.24 11.33 -3.75
C CYS A 94 9.52 9.87 -4.04
N TRP A 95 9.69 9.55 -5.32
CA TRP A 95 10.06 8.22 -5.77
C TRP A 95 11.45 7.85 -5.25
N PHE A 96 11.71 6.55 -5.09
CA PHE A 96 13.00 6.06 -4.61
C PHE A 96 14.17 6.65 -5.42
N GLY A 97 15.15 7.21 -4.72
CA GLY A 97 16.30 7.89 -5.33
C GLY A 97 16.09 9.37 -5.62
N TRP A 98 14.97 9.96 -5.17
CA TRP A 98 14.67 11.38 -5.29
C TRP A 98 14.20 11.96 -3.96
N LYS A 99 14.51 13.24 -3.73
CA LYS A 99 14.09 14.00 -2.55
C LYS A 99 13.87 15.47 -2.90
N GLY A 100 13.64 16.29 -1.87
CA GLY A 100 13.35 17.71 -2.00
C GLY A 100 11.85 17.96 -2.19
N GLN A 101 11.44 19.22 -2.03
CA GLN A 101 10.02 19.60 -2.10
C GLN A 101 9.40 19.30 -3.47
N ASN A 102 10.21 19.26 -4.53
CA ASN A 102 9.78 19.02 -5.90
C ASN A 102 10.20 17.65 -6.46
N CYS A 103 10.85 16.79 -5.65
CA CYS A 103 11.36 15.48 -6.08
C CYS A 103 12.34 15.56 -7.27
N ASP A 104 13.13 16.62 -7.33
CA ASP A 104 14.11 16.94 -8.36
C ASP A 104 15.57 16.81 -7.86
N GLU A 105 15.76 16.55 -6.57
CA GLU A 105 17.08 16.30 -6.00
C GLU A 105 17.38 14.79 -6.02
N PRO A 106 18.41 14.32 -6.73
CA PRO A 106 18.79 12.91 -6.69
C PRO A 106 19.34 12.53 -5.31
N GLU A 107 18.90 11.39 -4.80
CA GLU A 107 19.36 10.79 -3.55
C GLU A 107 20.02 9.43 -3.82
N ARG A 108 21.23 9.24 -3.28
CA ARG A 108 21.94 7.97 -3.39
C ARG A 108 22.12 7.36 -2.00
N LEU A 109 21.43 6.24 -1.77
CA LEU A 109 21.60 5.41 -0.58
C LEU A 109 22.46 4.17 -0.91
N ILE A 110 23.36 3.79 -0.01
CA ILE A 110 24.26 2.64 -0.20
C ILE A 110 23.85 1.53 0.79
N ARG A 111 23.33 0.42 0.27
CA ARG A 111 23.09 -0.79 1.07
C ARG A 111 24.43 -1.51 1.26
N ARG A 112 24.96 -1.52 2.49
CA ARG A 112 26.22 -2.17 2.85
C ARG A 112 25.96 -3.52 3.53
N ASN A 113 26.94 -4.42 3.49
CA ASN A 113 26.91 -5.65 4.27
C ASN A 113 26.88 -5.30 5.78
N ILE A 114 25.94 -5.85 6.54
CA ILE A 114 25.80 -5.61 7.99
C ILE A 114 27.07 -5.98 8.77
N MET A 115 27.83 -6.98 8.32
CA MET A 115 29.10 -7.39 8.93
C MET A 115 30.22 -6.36 8.75
N SER A 116 30.02 -5.38 7.85
CA SER A 116 30.96 -4.27 7.62
C SER A 116 30.65 -3.03 8.45
N PHE A 117 29.60 -3.06 9.28
CA PHE A 117 29.19 -1.91 10.08
C PHE A 117 30.17 -1.68 11.22
N SER A 118 30.45 -0.42 11.52
CA SER A 118 31.04 -0.03 12.79
C SER A 118 30.09 -0.38 13.94
N ARG A 119 30.62 -0.47 15.17
CA ARG A 119 29.81 -0.74 16.36
C ARG A 119 28.62 0.21 16.49
N ARG A 120 28.81 1.50 16.23
CA ARG A 120 27.74 2.52 16.29
C ARG A 120 26.68 2.32 15.22
N GLU A 121 27.07 1.98 13.99
CA GLU A 121 26.12 1.69 12.90
C GLU A 121 25.30 0.44 13.21
N LEU A 122 25.92 -0.59 13.79
CA LEU A 122 25.24 -1.81 14.20
C LEU A 122 24.26 -1.56 15.35
N GLU A 123 24.67 -0.79 16.37
CA GLU A 123 23.79 -0.36 17.47
C GLU A 123 22.58 0.41 16.92
N MET A 124 22.79 1.37 16.02
CA MET A 124 21.71 2.11 15.35
C MET A 124 20.78 1.19 14.54
N PHE A 125 21.32 0.24 13.79
CA PHE A 125 20.52 -0.72 13.03
C PHE A 125 19.64 -1.58 13.95
N VAL A 126 20.22 -2.12 15.02
CA VAL A 126 19.48 -2.90 16.02
C VAL A 126 18.39 -2.07 16.69
N ASP A 127 18.68 -0.82 17.04
CA ASP A 127 17.71 0.09 17.65
C ASP A 127 16.54 0.40 16.72
N VAL A 128 16.79 0.58 15.41
CA VAL A 128 15.74 0.77 14.41
C VAL A 128 14.90 -0.50 14.29
N VAL A 129 15.53 -1.67 14.07
CA VAL A 129 14.82 -2.96 13.93
C VAL A 129 13.97 -3.27 15.16
N LYS A 130 14.48 -2.99 16.36
CA LYS A 130 13.75 -3.15 17.62
C LYS A 130 12.51 -2.25 17.71
N GLN A 131 12.55 -1.08 17.10
CA GLN A 131 11.42 -0.14 17.12
C GLN A 131 10.36 -0.46 16.07
N MET A 132 10.72 -1.07 14.94
CA MET A 132 9.81 -1.31 13.81
C MET A 132 8.44 -1.91 14.19
N PRO A 133 8.32 -2.93 15.07
CA PRO A 133 7.03 -3.49 15.46
C PRO A 133 6.10 -2.51 16.21
N ASN A 134 6.66 -1.45 16.79
CA ASN A 134 5.92 -0.44 17.55
C ASN A 134 5.76 0.89 16.79
N THR A 135 6.29 0.98 15.56
CA THR A 135 6.20 2.19 14.75
C THR A 135 5.01 2.07 13.79
N PRO A 136 3.92 2.83 13.99
CA PRO A 136 2.73 2.72 13.15
C PRO A 136 2.97 3.26 11.74
N THR A 137 2.12 2.84 10.81
CA THR A 137 2.13 3.31 9.42
C THR A 137 0.74 3.81 9.00
N GLU A 138 0.67 4.43 7.83
CA GLU A 138 -0.59 4.86 7.20
C GLU A 138 -1.33 3.72 6.48
N TYR A 139 -0.98 2.46 6.77
CA TYR A 139 -1.57 1.29 6.15
C TYR A 139 -2.31 0.42 7.17
N MET A 140 -3.25 -0.35 6.66
CA MET A 140 -4.03 -1.33 7.39
C MET A 140 -3.94 -2.66 6.65
N VAL A 141 -3.94 -3.74 7.41
CA VAL A 141 -4.06 -5.10 6.89
C VAL A 141 -5.53 -5.50 6.94
N LEU A 142 -6.08 -5.89 5.79
CA LEU A 142 -7.35 -6.59 5.73
C LEU A 142 -7.16 -8.04 6.18
N PHE A 143 -7.91 -8.46 7.20
CA PHE A 143 -7.85 -9.82 7.75
C PHE A 143 -9.03 -10.66 7.25
N GLU A 144 -8.79 -11.52 6.25
CA GLU A 144 -9.84 -12.32 5.57
C GLU A 144 -9.98 -13.76 6.10
N ALA A 145 -9.31 -14.11 7.20
CA ALA A 145 -9.47 -15.44 7.81
C ALA A 145 -10.83 -15.62 8.53
N ASP A 146 -11.66 -14.60 8.56
CA ASP A 146 -13.01 -14.66 9.11
C ASP A 146 -14.00 -15.29 8.12
N SER A 147 -14.40 -16.52 8.40
CA SER A 147 -15.36 -17.28 7.58
C SER A 147 -16.76 -16.65 7.46
N LEU A 148 -17.11 -15.68 8.32
CA LEU A 148 -18.42 -15.02 8.30
C LEU A 148 -18.42 -13.73 7.47
N HIS A 149 -17.24 -13.16 7.22
CA HIS A 149 -17.09 -11.79 6.75
C HIS A 149 -16.20 -11.64 5.51
N SER A 150 -15.55 -12.70 5.02
CA SER A 150 -14.57 -12.63 3.93
C SER A 150 -15.14 -12.82 2.52
N ASP A 151 -16.22 -13.59 2.36
CA ASP A 151 -16.81 -13.82 1.03
C ASP A 151 -18.35 -13.96 1.07
N PRO A 152 -19.12 -12.93 0.65
CA PRO A 152 -18.66 -11.61 0.25
C PRO A 152 -18.13 -10.79 1.44
N LEU A 153 -17.23 -9.85 1.16
CA LEU A 153 -16.63 -9.00 2.20
C LEU A 153 -17.71 -8.17 2.92
N TYR A 154 -17.95 -8.44 4.21
CA TYR A 154 -18.96 -7.75 5.03
C TYR A 154 -18.40 -7.38 6.39
N LYS A 155 -18.39 -6.08 6.73
CA LYS A 155 -17.79 -5.57 7.99
C LYS A 155 -16.39 -6.14 8.25
N PRO A 156 -15.43 -5.90 7.32
CA PRO A 156 -14.09 -6.48 7.40
C PRO A 156 -13.37 -6.09 8.68
N THR A 157 -12.51 -7.01 9.14
CA THR A 157 -11.57 -6.77 10.23
C THR A 157 -10.31 -6.13 9.67
N TRP A 158 -9.93 -4.98 10.25
CA TRP A 158 -8.72 -4.25 9.89
C TRP A 158 -7.71 -4.27 11.03
N ILE A 159 -6.47 -4.58 10.72
CA ILE A 159 -5.36 -4.58 11.67
C ILE A 159 -4.41 -3.43 11.30
N PRO A 160 -4.07 -2.51 12.21
CA PRO A 160 -3.08 -1.48 11.93
C PRO A 160 -1.73 -2.08 11.53
N ALA A 161 -1.15 -1.61 10.42
CA ALA A 161 0.16 -2.01 9.96
C ALA A 161 1.26 -1.19 10.66
N ASN A 162 2.40 -1.81 10.91
CA ASN A 162 3.58 -1.17 11.50
C ASN A 162 4.77 -1.31 10.54
N LEU A 163 5.92 -0.70 10.83
CA LEU A 163 7.07 -0.80 9.92
C LEU A 163 7.60 -2.23 9.73
N HIS A 164 7.28 -3.16 10.63
CA HIS A 164 7.65 -4.56 10.49
C HIS A 164 6.65 -5.37 9.66
N TYR A 165 5.38 -5.01 9.72
CA TYR A 165 4.27 -5.64 9.00
C TYR A 165 3.42 -4.57 8.34
#